data_AF-A0AAN6JW81-F1
#
_entry.id   AF-A0AAN6JW81-F1
#
_cell.length_a   1.000
_cell.length_b   1.000
_cell.length_c   1.000
_cell.angle_alpha   90.00
_cell.angle_beta   90.00
_cell.angle_gamma   90.00
#
_symmetry.space_group_name_H-M   'P 1'
#
loop_
_entity.id
_entity.type
_entity.pdbx_description
1 polymer ?
#
loop_
_entity_poly.entity_id
_entity_poly.type
_entity_poly.pdbx_seq_one_letter_code
_entity_poly.pdbx_strand_id
1 'polypeptide(L)'
;MQFFLMGYIIIEICEIFTIGGFPLNGAVRRAFSAVHIAAIIATLWILMMNGAVGYQLVDDGTPLSIGLIFGSAAVLFIGTGYIALDTGFSWTTYWDSALDAPNRTYSLYILYQLVPLVFLVVFFILETVLVLRVLGEVKPMGYLIGAALLFAIGQIFQYVISVHICSRTNGAINGGMFETLFTLFSVVCIWQFWSSITEDDWPMAAPGGSTYT
;
A
#
# COMPACT_ATOMS: atom_id res chain seq x y z
N MET A 1 -10.02 4.11 6.12
CA MET A 1 -9.64 2.73 6.56
C MET A 1 -10.18 1.62 5.66
N GLN A 2 -11.50 1.46 5.49
CA GLN A 2 -12.09 0.31 4.77
C GLN A 2 -11.66 0.20 3.30
N PHE A 3 -11.63 1.32 2.57
CA PHE A 3 -11.19 1.32 1.17
C PHE A 3 -9.75 0.85 0.98
N PHE A 4 -8.86 1.19 1.92
CA PHE A 4 -7.48 0.70 1.90
C PHE A 4 -7.43 -0.82 2.07
N LEU A 5 -8.15 -1.38 3.06
CA LEU A 5 -8.18 -2.81 3.28
C LEU A 5 -8.78 -3.59 2.10
N MET A 6 -9.80 -3.02 1.44
CA MET A 6 -10.35 -3.59 0.21
C MET A 6 -9.32 -3.59 -0.93
N GLY A 7 -8.58 -2.49 -1.09
CA GLY A 7 -7.46 -2.43 -2.05
C GLY A 7 -6.36 -3.45 -1.72
N TYR A 8 -6.04 -3.62 -0.44
CA TYR A 8 -5.06 -4.60 0.03
C TYR A 8 -5.50 -6.05 -0.27
N ILE A 9 -6.78 -6.38 -0.12
CA ILE A 9 -7.32 -7.69 -0.55
C ILE A 9 -7.09 -7.93 -2.05
N ILE A 10 -7.28 -6.90 -2.89
CA ILE A 10 -7.04 -7.01 -4.33
C ILE A 10 -5.55 -7.26 -4.61
N ILE A 11 -4.65 -6.58 -3.88
CA ILE A 11 -3.20 -6.78 -3.97
C ILE A 11 -2.86 -8.24 -3.63
N GLU A 12 -3.32 -8.75 -2.49
CA GLU A 12 -3.03 -10.12 -2.03
C GLU A 12 -3.53 -11.19 -3.02
N ILE A 13 -4.72 -11.00 -3.60
CA ILE A 13 -5.22 -11.89 -4.66
C ILE A 13 -4.26 -11.89 -5.86
N CYS A 14 -3.74 -10.72 -6.23
CA CYS A 14 -2.77 -10.62 -7.33
C CYS A 14 -1.39 -11.19 -6.96
N GLU A 15 -0.95 -11.06 -5.71
CA GLU A 15 0.30 -11.63 -5.19
C GLU A 15 0.34 -13.15 -5.30
N ILE A 16 -0.78 -13.82 -5.04
CA ILE A 16 -0.91 -15.27 -5.23
C ILE A 16 -0.47 -15.67 -6.65
N PHE A 17 -0.93 -14.94 -7.67
CA PHE A 17 -0.65 -15.26 -9.07
C PHE A 17 0.67 -14.69 -9.60
N THR A 18 1.23 -13.66 -8.96
CA THR A 18 2.44 -12.97 -9.42
C THR A 18 3.70 -13.44 -8.68
N ILE A 19 3.62 -13.65 -7.37
CA ILE A 19 4.72 -14.03 -6.48
C ILE A 19 4.61 -15.49 -6.03
N GLY A 20 3.38 -16.03 -5.91
CA GLY A 20 3.11 -17.35 -5.31
C GLY A 20 3.63 -18.58 -6.07
N GLY A 21 4.37 -18.42 -7.17
CA GLY A 21 5.04 -19.53 -7.86
C GLY A 21 4.12 -20.49 -8.61
N PHE A 22 2.84 -20.16 -8.78
CA PHE A 22 1.90 -20.98 -9.54
C PHE A 22 2.32 -21.10 -11.02
N PRO A 23 2.25 -22.30 -11.62
CA PRO A 23 2.59 -22.50 -13.03
C PRO A 23 1.49 -21.93 -13.94
N LEU A 24 1.52 -20.62 -14.13
CA LEU A 24 0.58 -19.89 -14.98
C LEU A 24 1.10 -19.74 -16.41
N ASN A 25 0.16 -19.64 -17.36
CA ASN A 25 0.47 -19.19 -18.71
C ASN A 25 1.12 -17.79 -18.65
N GLY A 26 2.15 -17.56 -19.47
CA GLY A 26 2.89 -16.28 -19.47
C GLY A 26 2.02 -15.05 -19.75
N ALA A 27 0.97 -15.17 -20.56
CA ALA A 27 0.00 -14.09 -20.78
C ALA A 27 -0.80 -13.79 -19.50
N VAL A 28 -1.30 -14.83 -18.82
CA VAL A 28 -2.06 -14.70 -17.58
C VAL A 28 -1.19 -14.05 -16.49
N ARG A 29 0.07 -14.49 -16.35
CA ARG A 29 1.02 -13.90 -15.41
C ARG A 29 1.25 -12.41 -15.70
N ARG A 30 1.44 -12.02 -16.96
CA ARG A 30 1.61 -10.60 -17.35
C ARG A 30 0.38 -9.77 -17.01
N ALA A 31 -0.82 -10.29 -17.28
CA ALA A 31 -2.06 -9.60 -16.93
C ALA A 31 -2.20 -9.39 -15.42
N PHE A 32 -1.97 -10.43 -14.61
CA PHE A 32 -1.97 -10.30 -13.15
C PHE A 32 -0.88 -9.35 -12.66
N SER A 33 0.33 -9.36 -13.22
CA SER A 33 1.38 -8.40 -12.87
C SER A 33 0.95 -6.96 -13.13
N ALA A 34 0.27 -6.69 -14.25
CA ALA A 34 -0.20 -5.35 -14.57
C ALA A 34 -1.29 -4.87 -13.60
N VAL A 35 -2.26 -5.74 -13.28
CA VAL A 35 -3.30 -5.45 -12.29
C VAL A 35 -2.70 -5.26 -10.89
N HIS A 36 -1.72 -6.08 -10.53
CA HIS A 36 -1.02 -6.00 -9.25
C HIS A 36 -0.33 -4.64 -9.07
N ILE A 37 0.46 -4.21 -10.06
CA ILE A 37 1.14 -2.91 -10.05
C ILE A 37 0.13 -1.77 -9.93
N ALA A 38 -0.96 -1.82 -10.71
CA ALA A 38 -2.02 -0.82 -10.66
C ALA A 38 -2.72 -0.77 -9.28
N ALA A 39 -3.00 -1.93 -8.69
CA ALA A 39 -3.63 -2.06 -7.38
C ALA A 39 -2.76 -1.48 -6.26
N ILE A 40 -1.45 -1.70 -6.29
CA ILE A 40 -0.49 -1.15 -5.32
C ILE A 40 -0.56 0.38 -5.30
N ILE A 41 -0.48 1.01 -6.47
CA ILE A 41 -0.47 2.48 -6.57
C ILE A 41 -1.80 3.07 -6.11
N ALA A 42 -2.91 2.50 -6.58
CA ALA A 42 -4.23 2.96 -6.19
C ALA A 42 -4.48 2.81 -4.68
N THR A 43 -4.03 1.69 -4.08
CA THR A 43 -4.19 1.42 -2.65
C THR A 43 -3.31 2.34 -1.80
N LEU A 44 -2.07 2.60 -2.21
CA LEU A 44 -1.18 3.52 -1.50
C LEU A 44 -1.62 4.99 -1.67
N TRP A 45 -2.23 5.34 -2.80
CA TRP A 45 -2.93 6.62 -2.94
C TRP A 45 -4.09 6.76 -1.95
N ILE A 46 -4.95 5.74 -1.85
CA ILE A 46 -6.05 5.70 -0.87
C ILE A 46 -5.51 5.83 0.55
N LEU A 47 -4.38 5.17 0.88
CA LEU A 47 -3.73 5.29 2.17
C LEU A 47 -3.32 6.73 2.46
N MET A 48 -2.63 7.39 1.54
CA MET A 48 -2.23 8.79 1.67
C MET A 48 -3.42 9.73 1.82
N MET A 49 -4.47 9.54 1.00
CA MET A 49 -5.70 10.33 1.09
C MET A 49 -6.42 10.12 2.42
N ASN A 50 -6.38 8.92 3.01
CA ASN A 50 -6.92 8.66 4.34
C ASN A 50 -6.24 9.56 5.40
N GLY A 51 -4.92 9.73 5.32
CA GLY A 51 -4.20 10.64 6.21
C GLY A 51 -4.57 12.12 6.01
N ALA A 52 -4.98 12.52 4.81
CA ALA A 52 -5.45 13.89 4.54
C ALA A 52 -6.86 14.16 5.09
N VAL A 53 -7.73 13.13 5.13
CA VAL A 53 -9.08 13.22 5.71
C VAL A 53 -9.03 13.53 7.21
N GLY A 54 -8.02 13.02 7.93
CA GLY A 54 -7.82 13.30 9.36
C GLY A 54 -7.62 14.78 9.72
N TYR A 55 -7.26 15.62 8.74
CA TYR A 55 -7.12 17.08 8.91
C TYR A 55 -8.40 17.86 8.59
N GLN A 56 -9.49 17.18 8.26
CA GLN A 56 -10.73 17.79 7.76
C GLN A 56 -10.51 18.66 6.51
N LEU A 57 -9.41 18.43 5.77
CA LEU A 57 -9.18 19.08 4.47
C LEU A 57 -10.17 18.59 3.41
N VAL A 58 -10.68 17.36 3.61
CA VAL A 58 -11.73 16.74 2.82
C VAL A 58 -12.78 16.24 3.80
N ASP A 59 -14.02 16.71 3.68
CA ASP A 59 -15.11 16.36 4.59
C ASP A 59 -15.30 14.83 4.60
N ASP A 60 -15.09 14.21 5.76
CA ASP A 60 -15.24 12.77 5.93
C ASP A 60 -16.70 12.33 5.67
N GLY A 61 -16.88 11.17 5.04
CA GLY A 61 -18.19 10.58 4.76
C GLY A 61 -19.06 11.29 3.72
N THR A 62 -18.63 12.43 3.14
CA THR A 62 -19.41 13.08 2.08
C THR A 62 -19.32 12.29 0.76
N PRO A 63 -20.41 12.20 -0.03
CA PRO A 63 -20.36 11.55 -1.35
C PRO A 63 -19.30 12.14 -2.27
N LEU A 64 -19.01 13.44 -2.13
CA LEU A 64 -17.96 14.12 -2.87
C LEU A 64 -16.56 13.65 -2.45
N SER A 65 -16.29 13.53 -1.15
CA SER A 65 -15.03 13.00 -0.63
C SER A 65 -14.78 11.56 -1.09
N ILE A 66 -15.80 10.70 -0.94
CA ILE A 66 -15.73 9.30 -1.39
C ILE A 66 -15.49 9.24 -2.90
N GLY A 67 -16.23 10.04 -3.67
CA GLY A 67 -16.08 10.13 -5.12
C GLY A 67 -14.70 10.65 -5.54
N LEU A 68 -14.13 11.60 -4.81
CA LEU A 68 -12.80 12.15 -5.08
C LEU A 68 -11.71 11.12 -4.81
N ILE A 69 -11.74 10.46 -3.64
CA ILE A 69 -10.73 9.45 -3.25
C ILE A 69 -10.82 8.25 -4.21
N PHE A 70 -12.02 7.70 -4.40
CA PHE A 70 -12.20 6.54 -5.26
C PHE A 70 -11.96 6.88 -6.74
N GLY A 71 -12.46 8.02 -7.21
CA GLY A 71 -12.29 8.46 -8.59
C GLY A 71 -10.82 8.72 -8.94
N SER A 72 -10.07 9.40 -8.08
CA SER A 72 -8.63 9.62 -8.28
C SER A 72 -7.82 8.33 -8.18
N ALA A 73 -8.17 7.43 -7.25
CA ALA A 73 -7.57 6.09 -7.19
C ALA A 73 -7.84 5.28 -8.47
N ALA A 74 -9.06 5.35 -9.01
CA ALA A 74 -9.44 4.66 -10.24
C ALA A 74 -8.66 5.21 -11.46
N VAL A 75 -8.43 6.53 -11.53
CA VAL A 75 -7.58 7.12 -12.58
C VAL A 75 -6.15 6.58 -12.50
N LEU A 76 -5.57 6.50 -11.29
CA LEU A 76 -4.21 5.94 -11.12
C LEU A 76 -4.16 4.44 -11.43
N PHE A 77 -5.20 3.70 -11.05
CA PHE A 77 -5.34 2.28 -11.35
C PHE A 77 -5.41 2.03 -12.87
N ILE A 78 -6.33 2.71 -13.56
CA ILE A 78 -6.53 2.55 -15.01
C ILE A 78 -5.30 3.05 -15.76
N GLY A 79 -4.76 4.21 -15.38
CA GLY A 79 -3.60 4.81 -16.04
C GLY A 79 -2.36 3.91 -15.92
N THR A 80 -2.06 3.42 -14.72
CA THR A 80 -0.90 2.52 -14.56
C THR A 80 -1.16 1.14 -15.14
N GLY A 81 -2.36 0.61 -14.97
CA GLY A 81 -2.77 -0.67 -15.53
C GLY A 81 -2.65 -0.68 -17.04
N TYR A 82 -3.06 0.39 -17.71
CA TYR A 82 -2.87 0.57 -19.15
C TYR A 82 -1.38 0.51 -19.54
N ILE A 83 -0.52 1.30 -18.88
CA ILE A 83 0.91 1.32 -19.18
C ILE A 83 1.54 -0.06 -18.96
N ALA A 84 1.18 -0.74 -17.86
CA ALA A 84 1.70 -2.07 -17.54
C ALA A 84 1.22 -3.15 -18.51
N LEU A 85 -0.06 -3.12 -18.91
CA LEU A 85 -0.62 -4.03 -19.90
C LEU A 85 0.00 -3.81 -21.27
N ASP A 86 0.11 -2.56 -21.72
CA ASP A 86 0.68 -2.22 -23.01
C ASP A 86 2.18 -2.59 -23.06
N THR A 87 2.93 -2.38 -21.98
CA THR A 87 4.31 -2.87 -21.85
C THR A 87 4.36 -4.40 -21.93
N GLY A 88 3.44 -5.10 -21.26
CA GLY A 88 3.44 -6.57 -21.22
C GLY A 88 2.97 -7.23 -22.51
N PHE A 89 2.05 -6.62 -23.25
CA PHE A 89 1.37 -7.23 -24.41
C PHE A 89 1.69 -6.57 -25.75
N SER A 90 2.43 -5.46 -25.77
CA SER A 90 2.82 -4.75 -26.99
C SER A 90 1.62 -4.36 -27.85
N TRP A 91 0.54 -3.85 -27.24
CA TRP A 91 -0.68 -3.50 -27.98
C TRP A 91 -0.46 -2.31 -28.91
N THR A 92 0.26 -1.28 -28.43
CA THR A 92 0.55 -0.06 -29.20
C THR A 92 1.99 0.01 -29.71
N THR A 93 2.82 -0.96 -29.35
CA THR A 93 4.27 -1.04 -29.57
C THR A 93 5.12 0.10 -29.00
N TYR A 94 4.49 1.10 -28.37
CA TYR A 94 5.18 2.27 -27.81
C TYR A 94 6.19 1.91 -26.73
N TRP A 95 5.89 0.90 -25.91
CA TRP A 95 6.74 0.45 -24.79
C TRP A 95 7.63 -0.75 -25.13
N ASP A 96 7.70 -1.20 -26.39
CA ASP A 96 8.41 -2.43 -26.76
C ASP A 96 9.92 -2.37 -26.46
N SER A 97 10.50 -1.18 -26.48
CA SER A 97 11.90 -0.96 -26.06
C SER A 97 12.19 -1.40 -24.62
N ALA A 98 11.16 -1.54 -23.77
CA ALA A 98 11.28 -2.05 -22.42
C ALA A 98 11.31 -3.59 -22.32
N LEU A 99 10.99 -4.31 -23.41
CA LEU A 99 11.05 -5.78 -23.48
C LEU A 99 12.42 -6.29 -23.94
N ASP A 100 13.22 -5.43 -24.56
CA ASP A 100 14.59 -5.75 -24.92
C ASP A 100 15.47 -5.76 -23.67
N ALA A 101 16.41 -6.71 -23.61
CA ALA A 101 17.39 -6.74 -22.53
C ALA A 101 18.11 -5.37 -22.46
N PRO A 102 18.18 -4.73 -21.28
CA PRO A 102 18.04 -5.30 -19.93
C PRO A 102 16.68 -5.08 -19.24
N ASN A 103 15.57 -5.05 -19.98
CA ASN A 103 14.20 -4.89 -19.48
C ASN A 103 13.97 -3.60 -18.66
N ARG A 104 14.28 -2.45 -19.26
CA ARG A 104 14.23 -1.15 -18.57
C ARG A 104 12.99 -0.35 -18.95
N THR A 105 12.23 0.05 -17.95
CA THR A 105 11.06 0.91 -18.09
C THR A 105 11.07 1.98 -17.01
N TYR A 106 11.35 3.23 -17.41
CA TYR A 106 11.35 4.35 -16.47
C TYR A 106 9.94 4.70 -16.01
N SER A 107 8.94 4.56 -16.89
CA SER A 107 7.54 4.85 -16.57
C SER A 107 7.03 3.92 -15.48
N LEU A 108 7.18 2.60 -15.66
CA LEU A 108 6.75 1.63 -14.64
C LEU A 108 7.60 1.71 -13.38
N TYR A 109 8.92 1.99 -13.48
CA TYR A 109 9.74 2.22 -12.29
C TYR A 109 9.23 3.41 -11.45
N ILE A 110 8.93 4.54 -12.09
CA ILE A 110 8.42 5.72 -11.38
C ILE A 110 7.04 5.42 -10.76
N LEU A 111 6.14 4.85 -11.55
CA LEU A 111 4.76 4.58 -11.12
C LEU A 111 4.70 3.53 -10.02
N TYR A 112 5.45 2.45 -10.13
CA TYR A 112 5.43 1.35 -9.16
C TYR A 112 6.28 1.64 -7.92
N GLN A 113 7.42 2.34 -8.05
CA GLN A 113 8.37 2.50 -6.96
C GLN A 113 8.34 3.89 -6.32
N LEU A 114 8.58 4.93 -7.12
CA LEU A 114 8.84 6.27 -6.57
C LEU A 114 7.55 6.95 -6.12
N VAL A 115 6.51 6.89 -6.94
CA VAL A 115 5.21 7.50 -6.62
C VAL A 115 4.62 6.89 -5.35
N PRO A 116 4.59 5.56 -5.15
CA PRO A 116 4.01 4.99 -3.94
C PRO A 116 4.89 5.20 -2.71
N LEU A 117 6.22 5.28 -2.88
CA LEU A 117 7.12 5.70 -1.81
C LEU A 117 6.81 7.13 -1.34
N VAL A 118 6.54 8.05 -2.27
CA VAL A 118 6.11 9.42 -1.92
C VAL A 118 4.78 9.39 -1.16
N PHE A 119 3.80 8.59 -1.60
CA PHE A 119 2.52 8.45 -0.89
C PHE A 119 2.70 7.95 0.54
N LEU A 120 3.56 6.96 0.75
CA LEU A 120 3.89 6.44 2.08
C LEU A 120 4.56 7.49 2.98
N VAL A 121 5.52 8.24 2.44
CA VAL A 121 6.21 9.30 3.20
C VAL A 121 5.25 10.43 3.58
N VAL A 122 4.42 10.87 2.63
CA VAL A 122 3.39 11.90 2.89
C VAL A 122 2.40 11.40 3.96
N PHE A 123 1.89 10.17 3.82
CA PHE A 123 1.04 9.55 4.82
C PHE A 123 1.69 9.54 6.21
N PHE A 124 2.93 9.06 6.30
CA PHE A 124 3.68 8.99 7.56
C PHE A 124 3.83 10.37 8.21
N ILE A 125 4.15 11.41 7.43
CA ILE A 125 4.29 12.78 7.94
C ILE A 125 2.94 13.33 8.43
N LEU A 126 1.88 13.15 7.63
CA LEU A 126 0.54 13.60 7.99
C LEU A 126 0.07 12.96 9.29
N GLU A 127 0.19 11.64 9.43
CA GLU A 127 -0.23 10.94 10.64
C GLU A 127 0.66 11.27 11.84
N THR A 128 1.97 11.45 11.64
CA THR A 128 2.89 11.88 12.71
C THR A 128 2.49 13.24 13.27
N VAL A 129 2.18 14.20 12.39
CA VAL A 129 1.76 15.54 12.82
C VAL A 129 0.40 15.47 13.50
N LEU A 130 -0.54 14.67 12.99
CA LEU A 130 -1.86 14.50 13.59
C LEU A 130 -1.73 13.96 15.03
N VAL A 131 -0.96 12.90 15.21
CA VAL A 131 -0.78 12.27 16.52
C VAL A 131 -0.02 13.16 17.50
N LEU A 132 1.11 13.75 17.09
CA LEU A 132 1.95 14.52 18.01
C LEU A 132 1.45 15.94 18.27
N ARG A 133 0.78 16.58 17.30
CA ARG A 133 0.35 17.98 17.41
C ARG A 133 -1.13 18.14 17.70
N VAL A 134 -1.98 17.27 17.16
CA VAL A 134 -3.44 17.38 17.33
C VAL A 134 -3.89 16.55 18.52
N LEU A 135 -3.53 15.27 18.59
CA LEU A 135 -3.94 14.37 19.68
C LEU A 135 -3.06 14.52 20.94
N GLY A 136 -1.76 14.78 20.78
CA GLY A 136 -0.82 14.87 21.90
C GLY A 136 -0.45 13.53 22.55
N GLU A 137 -0.80 12.41 21.91
CA GLU A 137 -0.58 11.05 22.41
C GLU A 137 0.63 10.40 21.74
N VAL A 138 1.57 9.86 22.52
CA VAL A 138 2.80 9.25 21.96
C VAL A 138 2.66 7.76 21.66
N LYS A 139 1.65 7.10 22.24
CA LYS A 139 1.44 5.65 22.09
C LYS A 139 1.18 5.22 20.64
N PRO A 140 0.33 5.91 19.84
CA PRO A 140 0.08 5.54 18.45
C PRO A 140 1.34 5.59 17.57
N MET A 141 2.30 6.49 17.88
CA MET A 141 3.54 6.62 17.12
C MET A 141 4.35 5.32 17.05
N GLY A 142 4.30 4.49 18.10
CA GLY A 142 4.98 3.20 18.11
C GLY A 142 4.50 2.28 17.00
N TYR A 143 3.19 2.26 16.74
CA TYR A 143 2.60 1.47 15.65
C TYR A 143 2.94 2.04 14.28
N LEU A 144 2.90 3.37 14.12
CA LEU A 144 3.22 4.02 12.85
C LEU A 144 4.70 3.82 12.45
N ILE A 145 5.62 3.97 13.42
CA ILE A 145 7.05 3.71 13.21
C ILE A 145 7.29 2.21 12.96
N GLY A 146 6.62 1.33 13.71
CA GLY A 146 6.68 -0.11 13.52
C GLY A 146 6.28 -0.51 12.10
N ALA A 147 5.19 0.04 11.57
CA ALA A 147 4.75 -0.19 10.19
C ALA A 147 5.80 0.25 9.17
N ALA A 148 6.35 1.46 9.31
CA ALA A 148 7.38 1.97 8.41
C ALA A 148 8.64 1.10 8.41
N LEU A 149 9.10 0.66 9.59
CA LEU A 149 10.26 -0.21 9.72
C LEU A 149 10.02 -1.60 9.13
N LEU A 150 8.86 -2.21 9.41
CA LEU A 150 8.50 -3.52 8.86
C LEU A 150 8.43 -3.46 7.34
N PHE A 151 7.77 -2.45 6.77
CA PHE A 151 7.74 -2.26 5.32
C PHE A 151 9.14 -2.10 4.74
N ALA A 152 10.00 -1.26 5.35
CA ALA A 152 11.38 -1.06 4.90
C ALA A 152 12.20 -2.36 4.95
N ILE A 153 12.02 -3.19 5.99
CA ILE A 153 12.64 -4.53 6.08
C ILE A 153 12.17 -5.40 4.91
N GLY A 154 10.87 -5.42 4.61
CA GLY A 154 10.32 -6.13 3.44
C GLY A 154 10.99 -5.72 2.13
N GLN A 155 11.16 -4.41 1.91
CA GLN A 155 11.84 -3.89 0.71
C GLN A 155 13.32 -4.33 0.66
N ILE A 156 14.02 -4.37 1.79
CA ILE A 156 15.41 -4.89 1.86
C ILE A 156 15.45 -6.37 1.47
N PHE A 157 14.49 -7.18 1.92
CA PHE A 157 14.38 -8.58 1.52
C PHE A 157 14.23 -8.72 0.01
N GLN A 158 13.38 -7.91 -0.60
CA GLN A 158 13.10 -7.97 -2.04
C GLN A 158 14.28 -7.49 -2.90
N TYR A 159 14.86 -6.33 -2.62
CA TYR A 159 15.85 -5.73 -3.53
C TYR A 159 17.30 -6.15 -3.24
N VAL A 160 17.64 -6.46 -1.98
CA VAL A 160 19.04 -6.73 -1.59
C VAL A 160 19.26 -8.20 -1.31
N ILE A 161 18.39 -8.82 -0.50
CA ILE A 161 18.62 -10.16 0.02
C ILE A 161 18.14 -11.24 -0.98
N SER A 162 17.15 -10.94 -1.83
CA SER A 162 16.49 -11.91 -2.71
C SER A 162 17.44 -12.78 -3.55
N VAL A 163 18.49 -12.20 -4.14
CA VAL A 163 19.48 -12.94 -4.95
C VAL A 163 20.24 -13.98 -4.11
N HIS A 164 20.56 -13.64 -2.86
CA HIS A 164 21.25 -14.54 -1.94
C HIS A 164 20.35 -15.70 -1.50
N ILE A 165 19.06 -15.44 -1.27
CA ILE A 165 18.08 -16.50 -0.94
C ILE A 165 17.88 -17.40 -2.16
N CYS A 166 17.56 -16.81 -3.31
CA CYS A 166 17.24 -17.55 -4.54
C CYS A 166 18.39 -18.47 -4.99
N SER A 167 19.64 -18.00 -4.92
CA SER A 167 20.82 -18.82 -5.26
C SER A 167 21.07 -19.97 -4.29
N ARG A 168 20.72 -19.82 -3.01
CA ARG A 168 20.92 -20.85 -1.97
C ARG A 168 19.78 -21.88 -1.94
N THR A 169 18.57 -21.47 -2.30
CA THR A 169 17.37 -22.33 -2.31
C THR A 169 17.11 -22.98 -3.68
N ASN A 170 18.02 -22.81 -4.64
CA ASN A 170 17.85 -23.25 -6.03
C ASN A 170 16.54 -22.74 -6.65
N GLY A 171 16.19 -21.49 -6.36
CA GLY A 171 14.98 -20.85 -6.85
C GLY A 171 13.67 -21.28 -6.18
N ALA A 172 13.72 -22.12 -5.14
CA ALA A 172 12.50 -22.55 -4.44
C ALA A 172 11.84 -21.40 -3.65
N ILE A 173 12.64 -20.47 -3.12
CA ILE A 173 12.17 -19.30 -2.37
C ILE A 173 12.97 -18.08 -2.82
N ASN A 174 12.33 -16.92 -2.87
CA ASN A 174 12.95 -15.63 -3.16
C ASN A 174 12.60 -14.59 -2.07
N GLY A 175 13.14 -13.38 -2.18
CA GLY A 175 12.85 -12.29 -1.26
C GLY A 175 11.39 -11.85 -1.24
N GLY A 176 10.62 -12.11 -2.30
CA GLY A 176 9.22 -11.72 -2.43
C GLY A 176 8.34 -12.36 -1.34
N MET A 177 8.60 -13.61 -0.97
CA MET A 177 7.87 -14.26 0.13
C MET A 177 8.02 -13.50 1.46
N PHE A 178 9.23 -13.02 1.76
CA PHE A 178 9.50 -12.25 2.97
C PHE A 178 8.95 -10.83 2.86
N GLU A 179 9.04 -10.22 1.68
CA GLU A 179 8.48 -8.91 1.43
C GLU A 179 6.96 -8.89 1.66
N THR A 180 6.19 -9.83 1.10
CA THR A 180 4.76 -9.99 1.38
C THR A 180 4.48 -10.17 2.87
N LEU A 181 5.26 -11.01 3.58
CA LEU A 181 5.09 -11.23 5.03
C LEU A 181 5.31 -9.96 5.86
N PHE A 182 6.39 -9.23 5.59
CA PHE A 182 6.70 -7.99 6.31
C PHE A 182 5.75 -6.85 5.94
N THR A 183 5.27 -6.81 4.71
CA THR A 183 4.20 -5.91 4.27
C THR A 183 2.89 -6.20 5.01
N LEU A 184 2.52 -7.47 5.19
CA LEU A 184 1.36 -7.85 6.03
C LEU A 184 1.51 -7.37 7.47
N PHE A 185 2.67 -7.58 8.10
CA PHE A 185 2.92 -7.07 9.46
C PHE A 185 2.86 -5.55 9.52
N SER A 186 3.34 -4.85 8.48
CA SER A 186 3.19 -3.40 8.37
C SER A 186 1.72 -2.98 8.32
N VAL A 187 0.90 -3.64 7.49
CA VAL A 187 -0.54 -3.38 7.39
C VAL A 187 -1.24 -3.63 8.72
N VAL A 188 -0.88 -4.69 9.45
CA VAL A 188 -1.41 -4.95 10.80
C VAL A 188 -1.03 -3.82 11.77
N CYS A 189 0.22 -3.33 11.74
CA CYS A 189 0.62 -2.17 12.54
C CYS A 189 -0.17 -0.90 12.17
N ILE A 190 -0.45 -0.66 10.89
CA ILE A 190 -1.31 0.46 10.46
C ILE A 190 -2.75 0.29 10.97
N TRP A 191 -3.28 -0.94 10.96
CA TRP A 191 -4.59 -1.21 11.53
C TRP A 191 -4.63 -0.95 13.05
N GLN A 192 -3.61 -1.39 13.78
CA GLN A 192 -3.47 -1.09 15.22
C GLN A 192 -3.28 0.40 15.50
N PHE A 193 -2.53 1.10 14.65
CA PHE A 193 -2.41 2.55 14.69
C PHE A 193 -3.78 3.22 14.61
N TRP A 194 -4.59 2.85 13.62
CA TRP A 194 -5.94 3.37 13.46
C TRP A 194 -6.86 3.05 14.63
N SER A 195 -6.84 1.81 15.14
CA SER A 195 -7.60 1.44 16.34
C SER A 195 -7.22 2.30 17.54
N SER A 196 -5.93 2.65 17.68
CA SER A 196 -5.44 3.42 18.83
C SER A 196 -5.78 4.91 18.81
N ILE A 197 -6.27 5.44 17.67
CA ILE A 197 -6.67 6.85 17.54
C ILE A 197 -8.20 7.03 17.42
N THR A 198 -8.97 5.93 17.34
CA THR A 198 -10.44 5.96 17.33
C THR A 198 -11.02 5.97 18.75
N GLU A 199 -12.15 6.67 18.93
CA GLU A 199 -12.73 7.02 20.24
C GLU A 199 -13.18 5.83 21.11
N ASP A 200 -13.34 4.63 20.54
CA ASP A 200 -13.83 3.44 21.27
C ASP A 200 -12.89 2.97 22.40
N ASP A 201 -11.62 3.38 22.38
CA ASP A 201 -10.61 3.04 23.39
C ASP A 201 -10.39 4.13 24.47
N TRP A 202 -11.15 5.22 24.43
CA TRP A 202 -11.05 6.23 25.49
C TRP A 202 -11.74 5.76 26.78
N PRO A 203 -11.10 5.94 27.95
CA PRO A 203 -11.75 5.69 29.22
C PRO A 203 -12.92 6.67 29.37
N MET A 204 -14.13 6.19 29.06
CA MET A 204 -15.35 6.92 29.35
C MET A 204 -15.38 7.21 30.85
N ALA A 205 -15.65 8.46 31.22
CA ALA A 205 -15.86 8.81 32.62
C ALA A 205 -16.88 7.84 33.20
N ALA A 206 -16.52 7.17 34.31
CA ALA A 206 -17.45 6.31 35.02
C ALA A 206 -18.76 7.09 35.23
N PRO A 207 -19.95 6.47 35.05
CA PRO A 207 -21.21 7.12 35.34
C PRO A 207 -21.33 7.35 36.86
N GLY A 208 -20.66 8.41 37.32
CA GLY A 208 -20.60 8.85 38.70
C GLY A 208 -21.77 9.78 38.97
N GLY A 209 -22.75 9.25 39.69
CA GLY A 209 -24.06 9.83 40.01
C GLY A 209 -24.09 11.35 40.25
N SER A 210 -24.85 12.02 39.39
CA SER A 210 -25.49 13.29 39.70
C SER A 210 -26.67 13.04 40.64
N THR A 211 -26.40 12.88 41.94
CA THR A 211 -27.43 13.04 42.98
C THR A 211 -27.49 14.50 43.37
N TYR A 212 -28.37 15.25 42.71
CA TYR A 212 -28.94 16.47 43.29
C TYR A 212 -30.12 16.06 44.17
N THR A 213 -29.92 16.11 45.49
CA THR A 213 -30.94 16.33 46.53
C THR A 213 -30.32 17.16 47.62
#